data_AF-A0A7D4QMF5-F1
#
_entry.id   AF-A0A7D4QMF5-F1
#
_cell.length_a   1.000
_cell.length_b   1.000
_cell.length_c   1.000
_cell.angle_alpha   90.00
_cell.angle_beta   90.00
_cell.angle_gamma   90.00
#
_symmetry.space_group_name_H-M   'P 1'
#
loop_
_entity.id
_entity.type
_entity.pdbx_description
1 polymer ?
#
loop_
_entity_poly.entity_id
_entity_poly.type
_entity_poly.pdbx_seq_one_letter_code
_entity_poly.pdbx_strand_id
1 'polypeptide(L)'
;MINQFLLKEFGTRVKTLRANKKLSQEALSRNTGFHRTYIGMIERGERNISLINIAVFAKAFEISISQLLDFASQQDSRPLSDYETKSGN
;
A
#
# COMPACT_ATOMS: atom_id res chain seq x y z
N MET A 1 13.04 7.04 8.29
CA MET A 1 12.98 5.58 8.52
C MET A 1 12.39 4.91 7.29
N ILE A 2 12.97 3.81 6.86
CA ILE A 2 12.57 3.13 5.61
C ILE A 2 11.12 2.67 5.65
N ASN A 3 10.63 2.24 6.80
CA ASN A 3 9.24 1.83 7.00
C ASN A 3 8.27 2.92 6.49
N GLN A 4 8.54 4.19 6.80
CA GLN A 4 7.69 5.30 6.35
C GLN A 4 7.78 5.53 4.82
N PHE A 5 8.96 5.35 4.23
CA PHE A 5 9.16 5.42 2.79
C PHE A 5 8.37 4.32 2.07
N LEU A 6 8.46 3.08 2.56
CA LEU A 6 7.76 1.92 2.02
C LEU A 6 6.24 2.12 2.01
N LEU A 7 5.68 2.67 3.10
CA LEU A 7 4.25 3.00 3.17
C LEU A 7 3.82 4.06 2.15
N LYS A 8 4.68 5.03 1.84
CA LYS A 8 4.41 6.07 0.84
C LYS A 8 4.46 5.51 -0.58
N GLU A 9 5.41 4.64 -0.88
CA GLU A 9 5.49 3.95 -2.17
C GLU A 9 4.26 3.07 -2.42
N PHE A 10 3.90 2.25 -1.43
CA PHE A 10 2.70 1.42 -1.49
C PHE A 10 1.42 2.27 -1.64
N GLY A 11 1.28 3.34 -0.84
CA GLY A 11 0.14 4.25 -0.92
C GLY A 11 0.02 4.92 -2.30
N THR A 12 1.15 5.34 -2.87
CA THR A 12 1.21 5.92 -4.22
C THR A 12 0.78 4.89 -5.27
N ARG A 13 1.27 3.65 -5.16
CA ARG A 13 0.88 2.55 -6.07
C ARG A 13 -0.62 2.29 -6.03
N VAL A 14 -1.23 2.21 -4.84
CA VAL A 14 -2.69 2.05 -4.67
C VAL A 14 -3.45 3.21 -5.31
N LYS A 15 -3.02 4.46 -5.06
CA LYS A 15 -3.65 5.65 -5.64
C LYS A 15 -3.59 5.66 -7.16
N THR A 16 -2.44 5.28 -7.74
CA THR A 16 -2.25 5.21 -9.19
C THR A 16 -3.13 4.13 -9.82
N LEU A 17 -3.17 2.92 -9.25
CA LEU A 17 -4.05 1.85 -9.74
C LEU A 17 -5.53 2.25 -9.66
N ARG A 18 -5.94 2.89 -8.56
CA ARG A 18 -7.29 3.41 -8.38
C ARG A 18 -7.64 4.46 -9.45
N ALA A 19 -6.74 5.42 -9.70
CA ALA A 19 -6.93 6.46 -10.70
C ALA A 19 -6.98 5.89 -12.13
N ASN A 20 -6.14 4.91 -12.45
CA ASN A 20 -6.12 4.24 -13.75
C ASN A 20 -7.43 3.48 -14.02
N LYS A 21 -8.04 2.88 -12.99
CA LYS A 21 -9.38 2.29 -13.06
C LYS A 21 -10.52 3.31 -12.96
N LYS A 22 -10.22 4.62 -12.91
CA LYS A 22 -11.19 5.73 -12.77
C LYS A 22 -12.10 5.60 -11.53
N LEU A 23 -11.59 5.01 -10.45
CA LEU A 23 -12.34 4.81 -9.22
C LEU A 23 -12.16 5.99 -8.27
N SER A 24 -13.24 6.45 -7.62
CA SER A 24 -13.12 7.28 -6.41
C SER A 24 -12.71 6.43 -5.21
N GLN A 25 -12.32 7.06 -4.09
CA GLN A 25 -12.04 6.31 -2.85
C GLN A 25 -13.31 5.62 -2.33
N GLU A 26 -14.48 6.25 -2.46
CA GLU A 26 -15.79 5.65 -2.19
C GLU A 26 -16.06 4.43 -3.08
N ALA A 27 -15.68 4.48 -4.36
CA ALA A 27 -15.88 3.35 -5.26
C ALA A 27 -14.96 2.18 -4.89
N LEU A 28 -13.69 2.44 -4.60
CA LEU A 28 -12.76 1.41 -4.12
C LEU A 28 -13.18 0.85 -2.75
N SER A 29 -13.76 1.69 -1.89
CA SER A 29 -14.36 1.28 -0.60
C SER A 29 -15.44 0.23 -0.80
N ARG A 30 -16.36 0.44 -1.75
CA ARG A 30 -17.39 -0.55 -2.09
C ARG A 30 -16.80 -1.85 -2.64
N ASN A 31 -15.77 -1.77 -3.47
CA ASN A 31 -15.16 -2.95 -4.10
C ASN A 31 -14.37 -3.81 -3.10
N THR A 32 -13.79 -3.19 -2.07
CA THR A 32 -12.89 -3.86 -1.11
C THR A 32 -13.53 -4.14 0.24
N GLY A 33 -14.67 -3.50 0.55
CA GLY A 33 -15.31 -3.55 1.86
C GLY A 33 -14.63 -2.69 2.94
N PHE A 34 -13.52 -2.01 2.63
CA PHE A 34 -12.86 -1.12 3.59
C PHE A 34 -13.54 0.25 3.65
N HIS A 35 -13.55 0.87 4.83
CA HIS A 35 -14.02 2.24 4.98
C HIS A 35 -13.19 3.20 4.11
N ARG A 36 -13.85 4.17 3.45
CA ARG A 36 -13.18 5.16 2.60
C ARG A 36 -11.99 5.85 3.28
N THR A 37 -12.16 6.25 4.55
CA THR A 37 -11.09 6.89 5.31
C THR A 37 -9.86 5.99 5.44
N TYR A 38 -10.05 4.67 5.60
CA TYR A 38 -8.94 3.71 5.62
C TYR A 38 -8.18 3.69 4.30
N ILE A 39 -8.89 3.66 3.17
CA ILE A 39 -8.27 3.78 1.84
C ILE A 39 -7.49 5.09 1.72
N GLY A 40 -8.07 6.21 2.16
CA GLY A 40 -7.36 7.50 2.16
C GLY A 40 -6.09 7.49 3.03
N MET A 41 -6.12 6.86 4.20
CA MET A 41 -4.95 6.71 5.06
C MET A 41 -3.87 5.83 4.41
N ILE A 42 -4.26 4.76 3.70
CA ILE A 42 -3.34 3.92 2.92
C ILE A 42 -2.68 4.73 1.80
N GLU A 43 -3.46 5.46 1.00
CA GLU A 43 -2.94 6.28 -0.10
C GLU A 43 -1.98 7.37 0.37
N ARG A 44 -2.12 7.83 1.61
CA ARG A 44 -1.21 8.78 2.26
C ARG A 44 -0.07 8.11 3.02
N GLY A 45 0.04 6.78 3.06
CA GLY A 45 1.08 6.06 3.78
C GLY A 45 1.02 6.22 5.31
N GLU A 46 -0.18 6.44 5.86
CA GLU A 46 -0.44 6.64 7.30
C GLU A 46 -0.81 5.34 8.03
N ARG A 47 -0.98 4.24 7.28
CA ARG A 47 -1.35 2.94 7.83
C ARG A 47 -0.51 1.85 7.20
N ASN A 48 0.01 0.97 8.07
CA ASN A 48 0.58 -0.30 7.65
C ASN A 48 -0.55 -1.30 7.41
N ILE A 49 -0.73 -1.71 6.15
CA ILE A 49 -1.76 -2.66 5.75
C ILE A 49 -1.29 -4.10 6.02
N SER A 50 -2.20 -4.96 6.49
CA SER A 50 -1.87 -6.37 6.68
C SER A 50 -1.79 -7.12 5.34
N LEU A 51 -1.06 -8.23 5.32
CA LEU A 51 -0.93 -9.08 4.13
C LEU A 51 -2.28 -9.55 3.57
N ILE A 52 -3.22 -9.93 4.45
CA ILE A 52 -4.57 -10.36 4.05
C ILE A 52 -5.31 -9.22 3.35
N ASN A 53 -5.20 -7.99 3.87
CA ASN A 53 -5.84 -6.83 3.26
C ASN A 53 -5.19 -6.48 1.92
N ILE A 54 -3.87 -6.61 1.78
CA ILE A 54 -3.17 -6.46 0.49
C ILE A 54 -3.77 -7.43 -0.55
N ALA A 55 -4.05 -8.68 -0.18
CA ALA A 55 -4.67 -9.65 -1.08
C ALA A 55 -6.06 -9.22 -1.56
N VAL A 56 -6.87 -8.61 -0.67
CA VAL A 56 -8.18 -8.04 -1.04
C VAL A 56 -8.01 -6.91 -2.07
N PHE A 57 -7.06 -5.99 -1.85
CA PHE A 57 -6.79 -4.90 -2.79
C PHE A 57 -6.30 -5.43 -4.14
N ALA A 58 -5.40 -6.43 -4.15
CA ALA A 58 -4.92 -7.05 -5.38
C ALA A 58 -6.08 -7.65 -6.18
N LYS A 59 -6.99 -8.35 -5.50
CA LYS A 59 -8.20 -8.89 -6.14
C LYS A 59 -9.14 -7.80 -6.66
N ALA A 60 -9.35 -6.72 -5.90
CA ALA A 60 -10.18 -5.59 -6.32
C ALA A 60 -9.60 -4.83 -7.52
N PHE A 61 -8.28 -4.85 -7.69
CA PHE A 61 -7.61 -4.31 -8.87
C PHE A 61 -7.42 -5.35 -10.00
N GLU A 62 -7.82 -6.61 -9.79
CA GLU A 62 -7.66 -7.71 -10.75
C GLU A 62 -6.20 -7.96 -11.16
N ILE A 63 -5.29 -7.85 -10.19
CA ILE A 63 -3.87 -8.10 -10.38
C ILE A 63 -3.37 -9.08 -9.32
N SER A 64 -2.17 -9.63 -9.54
CA SER A 64 -1.48 -10.41 -8.53
C SER A 64 -0.94 -9.54 -7.39
N ILE A 65 -0.68 -10.15 -6.23
CA ILE A 65 -0.05 -9.46 -5.09
C ILE A 65 1.33 -8.92 -5.48
N SER A 66 2.12 -9.67 -6.25
CA SER A 66 3.44 -9.22 -6.72
C SER A 66 3.34 -7.98 -7.58
N GLN A 67 2.37 -7.91 -8.51
CA GLN A 67 2.13 -6.69 -9.31
C GLN A 67 1.65 -5.51 -8.46
N LEU A 68 0.88 -5.76 -7.39
CA LEU A 68 0.48 -4.70 -6.46
C LEU A 68 1.68 -4.17 -5.66
N LEU A 69 2.61 -5.04 -5.29
CA LEU A 69 3.83 -4.70 -4.56
C LEU A 69 5.00 -4.28 -5.46
N ASP A 70 4.80 -4.22 -6.77
CA ASP A 70 5.78 -3.71 -7.72
C ASP A 70 5.71 -2.17 -7.77
N PHE A 71 6.41 -1.55 -6.82
CA PHE A 71 6.66 -0.12 -6.73
C PHE A 71 8.18 0.14 -6.88
N ALA A 72 8.55 1.34 -7.32
CA ALA A 72 9.76 1.65 -8.09
C ALA A 72 11.12 1.49 -7.39
N SER A 73 11.21 0.84 -6.23
CA SER A 73 12.46 0.62 -5.50
C SER A 73 13.13 -0.70 -5.92
N GLN A 74 13.48 -0.84 -7.19
CA GLN A 74 14.32 -1.94 -7.69
C GLN A 74 15.81 -1.64 -7.48
N GLN A 75 16.21 -1.29 -6.25
CA GLN A 75 17.57 -1.25 -5.69
C GLN A 75 17.56 -0.37 -4.44
N ASP A 76 16.90 -0.87 -3.40
CA ASP A 76 17.12 -0.32 -2.08
C ASP A 76 18.44 -0.87 -1.52
N SER A 77 19.53 -0.11 -1.68
CA SER A 77 20.83 -0.41 -1.08
C SER A 77 20.97 0.12 0.35
N ARG A 78 19.89 0.61 0.97
CA ARG A 78 19.92 1.14 2.33
C ARG A 78 20.10 0.00 3.36
N PRO A 79 20.88 0.22 4.43
CA PRO A 79 21.20 -0.82 5.41
C PRO A 79 20.02 -1.20 6.31
N LEU A 80 20.06 -2.39 6.91
CA LEU A 80 19.06 -2.85 7.89
C LEU A 80 18.87 -1.87 9.07
N SER A 81 19.91 -1.10 9.41
CA SER A 81 19.88 -0.07 10.47
C SER A 81 18.83 1.03 10.24
N ASP A 82 18.39 1.23 9.00
CA ASP A 82 17.44 2.30 8.65
C ASP A 82 15.97 1.85 8.77
N TYR A 83 15.76 0.55 9.05
CA TYR A 83 14.46 -0.03 9.38
C TYR A 83 14.22 0.05 10.88
N GLU A 84 13.00 0.39 11.29
CA GLU A 84 12.62 0.16 12.69
C GLU A 84 12.44 -1.35 12.88
N THR A 85 13.28 -1.92 13.73
CA THR A 85 13.17 -3.32 14.14
C THR A 85 12.47 -3.37 15.49
N LYS A 86 11.82 -4.49 15.82
CA LYS A 86 11.14 -4.68 17.12
C LYS A 86 12.12 -4.88 18.30
N SER A 87 13.40 -4.61 18.12
CA SER A 87 14.47 -4.95 19.07
C SER A 87 14.60 -4.00 20.28
N GLY A 88 13.49 -3.38 20.71
CA GLY A 88 13.49 -2.47 21.85
C GLY A 88 12.11 -2.41 22.51
N ASN A 89 11.79 -3.46 23.27
CA ASN A 89 10.93 -3.36 24.45
C ASN A 89 11.80 -3.71 25.66
#